data_AF-A0A2H0TYG8-F1
#
_entry.id   AF-A0A2H0TYG8-F1
#
_cell.length_a   1.000
_cell.length_b   1.000
_cell.length_c   1.000
_cell.angle_alpha   90.00
_cell.angle_beta   90.00
_cell.angle_gamma   90.00
#
_symmetry.space_group_name_H-M   'P 1'
#
loop_
_entity.id
_entity.type
_entity.pdbx_description
1 polymer ?
#
loop_
_entity_poly.entity_id
_entity_poly.type
_entity_poly.pdbx_seq_one_letter_code
_entity_poly.pdbx_strand_id
1 'polypeptide(L)'
;MSKINLPEKLLDRLNFIFGQSNAQKILTTFKARQTTFRVNTIKNKRDEVLQILQQKGFKVKRVVWFADAFILENKSQSDLMKTDLFLNGKIYLQSLASMVPVIVLDPKPGEKVLDLTSAPGSKTSQMAMMMGKVGELVANELDKIRFEKLAHNMKLLGVEDDEKDDWDFELVNEDGIKIFEKYSNYFDKVLLDAPCSAEARIDLADRRSYSYWNEKNIKDHAFLQKKLLFSAWTCLKPGGTLVYSTCTFAPEENESQIVWLKEKFGGEMQIEKIEINSLEKSRNLSEWKDIKFDKEINKCCRILPDKYIEGFFVVKIKKAT
;
A
#
# COMPACT_ATOMS: atom_id res chain seq x y z
N MET A 1 -31.21 -15.49 -2.05
CA MET A 1 -29.81 -15.08 -1.84
C MET A 1 -29.07 -16.31 -1.34
N SER A 2 -28.14 -16.85 -2.13
CA SER A 2 -27.28 -17.95 -1.66
C SER A 2 -26.56 -17.50 -0.38
N LYS A 3 -26.55 -18.33 0.66
CA LYS A 3 -25.87 -18.02 1.93
C LYS A 3 -24.41 -17.69 1.63
N ILE A 4 -24.03 -16.43 1.83
CA ILE A 4 -22.65 -15.97 1.77
C ILE A 4 -21.88 -16.77 2.83
N ASN A 5 -21.01 -17.68 2.40
CA ASN A 5 -20.31 -18.60 3.28
C ASN A 5 -18.98 -17.98 3.74
N LEU A 6 -19.07 -16.80 4.37
CA LEU A 6 -17.95 -16.19 5.05
C LEU A 6 -17.80 -16.79 6.46
N PRO A 7 -16.59 -16.83 7.02
CA PRO A 7 -16.42 -17.21 8.42
C PRO A 7 -17.27 -16.31 9.34
N GLU A 8 -18.09 -16.90 10.20
CA GLU A 8 -18.98 -16.15 11.11
C GLU A 8 -18.19 -15.14 11.96
N LYS A 9 -17.04 -15.57 12.48
CA LYS A 9 -16.11 -14.72 13.22
C LYS A 9 -15.61 -13.49 12.45
N LEU A 10 -15.51 -13.56 11.12
CA LEU A 10 -15.13 -12.40 10.31
C LEU A 10 -16.26 -11.37 10.33
N LEU A 11 -17.52 -11.82 10.23
CA LEU A 11 -18.69 -10.95 10.28
C LEU A 11 -18.81 -10.26 11.64
N ASP A 12 -18.63 -11.01 12.74
CA ASP A 12 -18.65 -10.46 14.10
C ASP A 12 -17.59 -9.37 14.28
N ARG A 13 -16.37 -9.63 13.79
CA ARG A 13 -15.27 -8.67 13.83
C ARG A 13 -15.59 -7.41 13.02
N LEU A 14 -16.10 -7.53 11.79
CA LEU A 14 -16.48 -6.37 10.99
C LEU A 14 -17.58 -5.54 11.67
N ASN A 15 -18.58 -6.19 12.25
CA ASN A 15 -19.65 -5.54 13.00
C ASN A 15 -19.10 -4.77 14.21
N PHE A 16 -18.17 -5.36 14.95
CA PHE A 16 -17.54 -4.69 16.09
C PHE A 16 -16.70 -3.49 15.65
N ILE A 17 -15.85 -3.66 14.62
CA ILE A 17 -14.90 -2.62 14.18
C ILE A 17 -15.63 -1.42 13.56
N PHE A 18 -16.64 -1.66 12.72
CA PHE A 18 -17.25 -0.62 11.89
C PHE A 18 -18.68 -0.25 12.29
N GLY A 19 -19.31 -1.05 13.16
CA GLY A 19 -20.75 -1.00 13.39
C GLY A 19 -21.53 -1.68 12.25
N GLN A 20 -22.75 -2.12 12.56
CA GLN A 20 -23.57 -2.93 11.66
C GLN A 20 -23.80 -2.30 10.27
N SER A 21 -24.06 -0.99 10.22
CA SER A 21 -24.31 -0.28 8.96
C SER A 21 -23.10 -0.30 8.02
N ASN A 22 -21.91 0.05 8.53
CA ASN A 22 -20.70 0.08 7.71
C ASN A 22 -20.18 -1.33 7.42
N ALA A 23 -20.32 -2.28 8.34
CA ALA A 23 -20.01 -3.68 8.08
C ALA A 23 -20.82 -4.21 6.88
N GLN A 24 -22.13 -3.91 6.83
CA GLN A 24 -22.96 -4.30 5.69
C GLN A 24 -22.51 -3.64 4.38
N LYS A 25 -22.09 -2.37 4.40
CA LYS A 25 -21.51 -1.70 3.23
C LYS A 25 -20.22 -2.39 2.77
N ILE A 26 -19.31 -2.69 3.68
CA ILE A 26 -18.03 -3.38 3.40
C ILE A 26 -18.29 -4.72 2.69
N LEU A 27 -19.25 -5.51 3.18
CA LEU A 27 -19.59 -6.79 2.56
C LEU A 27 -20.03 -6.67 1.09
N THR A 28 -20.68 -5.56 0.72
CA THR A 28 -21.05 -5.32 -0.69
C THR A 28 -19.84 -5.06 -1.62
N THR A 29 -18.67 -4.80 -1.04
CA THR A 29 -17.41 -4.56 -1.74
C THR A 29 -16.56 -5.81 -1.92
N PHE A 30 -16.95 -6.96 -1.33
CA PHE A 30 -16.24 -8.24 -1.46
C PHE A 30 -16.55 -8.93 -2.79
N LYS A 31 -16.21 -8.25 -3.87
CA LYS A 31 -16.39 -8.66 -5.26
C LYS A 31 -15.30 -8.01 -6.12
N ALA A 32 -15.11 -8.52 -7.33
CA ALA A 32 -14.25 -7.87 -8.33
C ALA A 32 -14.59 -6.37 -8.47
N ARG A 33 -13.57 -5.52 -8.35
CA ARG A 33 -13.69 -4.06 -8.48
C ARG A 33 -13.41 -3.61 -9.91
N GLN A 34 -13.83 -2.38 -10.23
CA GLN A 34 -13.48 -1.77 -11.50
C GLN A 34 -11.96 -1.62 -11.62
N THR A 35 -11.45 -1.85 -12.82
CA THR A 35 -10.02 -1.74 -13.10
C THR A 35 -9.55 -0.31 -12.90
N THR A 36 -8.50 -0.17 -12.11
CA THR A 36 -7.82 1.11 -11.88
C THR A 36 -6.37 0.99 -12.29
N PHE A 37 -5.82 2.10 -12.75
CA PHE A 37 -4.46 2.16 -13.26
C PHE A 37 -3.84 3.53 -13.00
N ARG A 38 -2.52 3.56 -13.05
CA ARG A 38 -1.71 4.78 -12.95
C ARG A 38 -0.92 4.98 -14.24
N VAL A 39 -0.82 6.22 -14.70
CA VAL A 39 0.11 6.60 -15.76
C VAL A 39 1.54 6.59 -15.23
N ASN A 40 2.45 5.97 -15.98
CA ASN A 40 3.86 5.99 -15.66
C ASN A 40 4.55 7.21 -16.30
N THR A 41 4.68 8.29 -15.53
CA THR A 41 5.27 9.54 -16.04
C THR A 41 6.79 9.48 -16.26
N ILE A 42 7.44 8.38 -15.87
CA ILE A 42 8.82 8.07 -16.28
C ILE A 42 8.88 7.86 -17.81
N LYS A 43 7.88 7.19 -18.38
CA LYS A 43 7.91 6.76 -19.79
C LYS A 43 7.05 7.60 -20.72
N ASN A 44 5.96 8.18 -20.25
CA ASN A 44 5.06 8.97 -21.10
C ASN A 44 4.33 10.08 -20.34
N LYS A 45 3.96 11.14 -21.08
CA LYS A 45 3.11 12.20 -20.54
C LYS A 45 1.67 11.73 -20.41
N ARG A 46 1.01 12.19 -19.36
CA ARG A 46 -0.40 11.85 -19.05
C ARG A 46 -1.34 12.14 -20.21
N ASP A 47 -1.25 13.33 -20.80
CA ASP A 47 -2.18 13.74 -21.85
C ASP A 47 -2.04 12.87 -23.11
N GLU A 48 -0.82 12.44 -23.46
CA GLU A 48 -0.57 11.52 -24.56
C GLU A 48 -1.21 10.15 -24.30
N VAL A 49 -1.07 9.62 -23.08
CA VAL A 49 -1.71 8.34 -22.69
C VAL A 49 -3.23 8.45 -22.80
N LEU A 50 -3.82 9.55 -22.34
CA LEU A 50 -5.26 9.76 -22.41
C LEU A 50 -5.78 9.90 -23.84
N GLN A 51 -5.04 10.61 -24.70
CA GLN A 51 -5.36 10.72 -26.12
C GLN A 51 -5.35 9.34 -26.80
N ILE A 52 -4.32 8.52 -26.56
CA ILE A 52 -4.22 7.17 -27.13
C ILE A 52 -5.37 6.28 -26.65
N LEU A 53 -5.71 6.33 -25.36
CA LEU A 53 -6.84 5.59 -24.80
C LEU A 53 -8.16 6.03 -25.43
N GLN A 54 -8.39 7.34 -25.58
CA GLN A 54 -9.59 7.88 -26.21
C GLN A 54 -9.72 7.44 -27.68
N GLN A 55 -8.63 7.51 -28.46
CA GLN A 55 -8.59 7.06 -29.86
C GLN A 55 -8.90 5.56 -30.00
N LYS A 56 -8.45 4.74 -29.04
CA LYS A 56 -8.77 3.30 -28.98
C LYS A 56 -10.14 3.00 -28.34
N GLY A 57 -10.96 4.02 -28.07
CA GLY A 57 -12.33 3.89 -27.56
C GLY A 57 -12.44 3.52 -26.08
N PHE A 58 -11.39 3.75 -25.28
CA PHE A 58 -11.45 3.62 -23.82
C PHE A 58 -12.05 4.89 -23.21
N LYS A 59 -12.97 4.70 -22.25
CA LYS A 59 -13.50 5.75 -21.38
C LYS A 59 -12.89 5.57 -20.00
N VAL A 60 -12.26 6.62 -19.51
CA VAL A 60 -11.59 6.63 -18.22
C VAL A 60 -12.01 7.83 -17.40
N LYS A 61 -12.17 7.61 -16.09
CA LYS A 61 -12.49 8.65 -15.12
C LYS A 61 -11.25 8.99 -14.30
N ARG A 62 -10.97 10.28 -14.15
CA ARG A 62 -9.86 10.80 -13.32
C ARG A 62 -10.14 10.57 -11.83
N VAL A 63 -9.11 10.22 -11.07
CA VAL A 63 -9.15 10.19 -9.61
C VAL A 63 -8.76 11.56 -9.08
N VAL A 64 -9.62 12.16 -8.27
CA VAL A 64 -9.51 13.57 -7.87
C VAL A 64 -8.29 13.87 -6.98
N TRP A 65 -7.88 12.91 -6.16
CA TRP A 65 -6.79 13.06 -5.20
C TRP A 65 -5.44 12.57 -5.71
N PHE A 66 -5.38 12.00 -6.92
CA PHE A 66 -4.11 11.62 -7.54
C PHE A 66 -4.18 11.75 -9.05
N ALA A 67 -3.45 12.75 -9.56
CA ALA A 67 -3.63 13.22 -10.92
C ALA A 67 -3.22 12.19 -12.00
N ASP A 68 -2.34 11.25 -11.66
CA ASP A 68 -1.90 10.16 -12.55
C ASP A 68 -2.76 8.90 -12.45
N ALA A 69 -3.79 8.88 -11.61
CA ALA A 69 -4.65 7.72 -11.40
C ALA A 69 -6.00 7.84 -12.11
N PHE A 70 -6.44 6.71 -12.67
CA PHE A 70 -7.63 6.61 -13.52
C PHE A 70 -8.41 5.33 -13.26
N ILE A 71 -9.73 5.41 -13.48
CA ILE A 71 -10.68 4.31 -13.38
C ILE A 71 -11.19 3.99 -14.79
N LEU A 72 -11.14 2.72 -15.19
CA LEU A 72 -11.66 2.26 -16.47
C LEU A 72 -13.18 2.03 -16.39
N GLU A 73 -13.96 2.65 -17.29
CA GLU A 73 -15.43 2.67 -17.20
C GLU A 73 -16.15 1.74 -18.18
N ASN A 74 -15.58 1.48 -19.37
CA ASN A 74 -16.33 0.85 -20.48
C ASN A 74 -15.71 -0.40 -21.09
N LYS A 75 -14.53 -0.84 -20.64
CA LYS A 75 -13.81 -2.01 -21.16
C LYS A 75 -13.27 -2.86 -20.02
N SER A 76 -12.82 -4.07 -20.34
CA SER A 76 -12.26 -4.99 -19.35
C SER A 76 -10.79 -4.68 -19.05
N GLN A 77 -10.31 -5.20 -17.92
CA GLN A 77 -8.88 -5.22 -17.61
C GLN A 77 -8.05 -5.87 -18.74
N SER A 78 -8.57 -6.96 -19.32
CA SER A 78 -7.91 -7.71 -20.39
C SER A 78 -7.72 -6.85 -21.65
N ASP A 79 -8.71 -6.03 -22.00
CA ASP A 79 -8.60 -5.10 -23.12
C ASP A 79 -7.48 -4.07 -22.89
N LEU A 80 -7.37 -3.56 -21.66
CA LEU A 80 -6.35 -2.60 -21.29
C LEU A 80 -4.95 -3.23 -21.32
N MET A 81 -4.81 -4.47 -20.83
CA MET A 81 -3.55 -5.22 -20.82
C MET A 81 -3.03 -5.57 -22.22
N LYS A 82 -3.88 -5.60 -23.23
CA LYS A 82 -3.49 -5.83 -24.63
C LYS A 82 -2.98 -4.58 -25.34
N THR A 83 -3.05 -3.42 -24.71
CA THR A 83 -2.61 -2.16 -25.34
C THR A 83 -1.09 -2.00 -25.28
N ASP A 84 -0.52 -1.32 -26.27
CA ASP A 84 0.89 -0.92 -26.27
C ASP A 84 1.26 -0.05 -25.06
N LEU A 85 0.28 0.65 -24.49
CA LEU A 85 0.46 1.43 -23.26
C LEU A 85 0.83 0.51 -22.09
N PHE A 86 0.10 -0.59 -21.90
CA PHE A 86 0.39 -1.55 -20.84
C PHE A 86 1.64 -2.37 -21.15
N LEU A 87 1.73 -2.94 -22.36
CA LEU A 87 2.83 -3.83 -22.75
C LEU A 87 4.20 -3.16 -22.71
N ASN A 88 4.27 -1.85 -22.94
CA ASN A 88 5.50 -1.08 -22.86
C ASN A 88 5.66 -0.32 -21.54
N GLY A 89 4.89 -0.65 -20.49
CA GLY A 89 5.03 -0.06 -19.15
C GLY A 89 4.69 1.44 -19.05
N LYS A 90 3.91 1.98 -19.98
CA LYS A 90 3.46 3.39 -19.99
C LYS A 90 2.29 3.63 -19.01
N ILE A 91 1.58 2.57 -18.66
CA ILE A 91 0.61 2.53 -17.57
C ILE A 91 0.88 1.30 -16.70
N TYR A 92 0.47 1.36 -15.44
CA TYR A 92 0.53 0.22 -14.53
C TYR A 92 -0.82 0.00 -13.85
N LEU A 93 -1.30 -1.24 -13.85
CA LEU A 93 -2.52 -1.61 -13.14
C LEU A 93 -2.23 -1.65 -11.64
N GLN A 94 -2.84 -0.75 -10.90
CA GLN A 94 -2.60 -0.58 -9.46
C GLN A 94 -3.91 -0.19 -8.82
N SER A 95 -4.20 -0.79 -7.66
CA SER A 95 -5.41 -0.42 -6.93
C SER A 95 -5.27 0.96 -6.32
N LEU A 96 -6.37 1.71 -6.21
CA LEU A 96 -6.36 3.04 -5.63
C LEU A 96 -5.84 3.04 -4.19
N ALA A 97 -6.22 2.04 -3.39
CA ALA A 97 -5.74 1.93 -2.01
C ALA A 97 -4.22 1.76 -1.96
N SER A 98 -3.64 1.01 -2.91
CA SER A 98 -2.19 0.80 -3.00
C SER A 98 -1.43 2.05 -3.43
N MET A 99 -2.09 3.10 -3.94
CA MET A 99 -1.43 4.36 -4.29
C MET A 99 -1.27 5.29 -3.08
N VAL A 100 -2.14 5.13 -2.08
CA VAL A 100 -2.24 6.03 -0.93
C VAL A 100 -0.97 6.04 -0.07
N PRO A 101 -0.36 4.89 0.32
CA PRO A 101 0.83 4.91 1.17
C PRO A 101 1.99 5.70 0.58
N VAL A 102 2.17 5.63 -0.74
CA VAL A 102 3.23 6.36 -1.44
C VAL A 102 2.94 7.86 -1.49
N ILE A 103 1.68 8.26 -1.70
CA ILE A 103 1.26 9.67 -1.61
C ILE A 103 1.48 10.22 -0.20
N VAL A 104 1.18 9.43 0.84
CA VAL A 104 1.39 9.81 2.24
C VAL A 104 2.87 9.90 2.59
N LEU A 105 3.69 8.99 2.06
CA LEU A 105 5.13 9.00 2.26
C LEU A 105 5.76 10.23 1.62
N ASP A 106 5.24 10.64 0.46
CA ASP A 106 5.64 11.84 -0.28
C ASP A 106 7.16 11.89 -0.55
N PRO A 107 7.74 10.87 -1.23
CA PRO A 107 9.16 10.85 -1.56
C PRO A 107 9.51 11.95 -2.56
N LYS A 108 10.66 12.59 -2.35
CA LYS A 108 11.15 13.73 -3.11
C LYS A 108 12.42 13.38 -3.90
N PRO A 109 12.68 14.09 -5.01
CA PRO A 109 13.96 14.00 -5.71
C PRO A 109 15.14 14.19 -4.75
N GLY A 110 16.14 13.31 -4.83
CA GLY A 110 17.39 13.38 -4.07
C GLY A 110 17.36 12.70 -2.70
N GLU A 111 16.20 12.23 -2.22
CA GLU A 111 16.10 11.47 -0.97
C GLU A 111 16.52 10.01 -1.13
N LYS A 112 16.89 9.39 0.01
CA LYS A 112 17.10 7.94 0.11
C LYS A 112 15.83 7.27 0.63
N VAL A 113 15.27 6.35 -0.14
CA VAL A 113 13.98 5.72 0.13
C VAL A 113 14.10 4.20 0.16
N LEU A 114 13.47 3.55 1.15
CA LEU A 114 13.36 2.09 1.23
C LEU A 114 11.91 1.63 1.06
N ASP A 115 11.68 0.68 0.16
CA ASP A 115 10.47 -0.15 0.09
C ASP A 115 10.76 -1.53 0.68
N LEU A 116 10.34 -1.75 1.93
CA LEU A 116 10.78 -2.92 2.69
C LEU A 116 10.18 -4.26 2.20
N THR A 117 8.99 -4.22 1.60
CA THR A 117 8.22 -5.38 1.15
C THR A 117 7.58 -5.09 -0.20
N SER A 118 8.43 -5.00 -1.21
CA SER A 118 8.20 -4.29 -2.46
C SER A 118 7.31 -5.00 -3.46
N ALA A 119 7.34 -6.34 -3.51
CA ALA A 119 6.77 -7.02 -4.66
C ALA A 119 5.23 -6.93 -4.69
N PRO A 120 4.63 -6.76 -5.88
CA PRO A 120 5.24 -6.87 -7.21
C PRO A 120 5.82 -5.55 -7.78
N GLY A 121 6.01 -4.51 -6.97
CA GLY A 121 6.65 -3.24 -7.39
C GLY A 121 5.71 -2.09 -7.68
N SER A 122 4.41 -2.25 -7.39
CA SER A 122 3.42 -1.18 -7.66
C SER A 122 3.74 0.13 -6.92
N LYS A 123 4.14 0.03 -5.65
CA LYS A 123 4.50 1.16 -4.78
C LYS A 123 5.90 1.65 -5.08
N THR A 124 6.86 0.75 -5.24
CA THR A 124 8.23 1.04 -5.68
C THR A 124 8.27 1.90 -6.94
N SER A 125 7.58 1.48 -8.01
CA SER A 125 7.53 2.23 -9.27
C SER A 125 6.79 3.56 -9.16
N GLN A 126 5.87 3.70 -8.21
CA GLN A 126 5.22 4.98 -7.92
C GLN A 126 6.17 5.93 -7.17
N MET A 127 6.98 5.41 -6.25
CA MET A 127 8.02 6.18 -5.56
C MET A 127 9.05 6.70 -6.55
N ALA A 128 9.60 5.84 -7.42
CA ALA A 128 10.53 6.24 -8.48
C ALA A 128 9.94 7.32 -9.39
N MET A 129 8.64 7.20 -9.74
CA MET A 129 7.92 8.20 -10.52
C MET A 129 7.85 9.56 -9.79
N MET A 130 7.51 9.57 -8.51
CA MET A 130 7.40 10.80 -7.71
C MET A 130 8.76 11.46 -7.42
N MET A 131 9.82 10.67 -7.31
CA MET A 131 11.20 11.13 -7.16
C MET A 131 11.80 11.66 -8.48
N GLY A 132 11.10 11.51 -9.61
CA GLY A 132 11.62 11.90 -10.93
C GLY A 132 12.85 11.12 -11.37
N LYS A 133 13.12 9.97 -10.72
CA LYS A 133 14.37 9.21 -10.78
C LYS A 133 15.60 10.08 -10.46
N VAL A 134 15.61 10.65 -9.26
CA VAL A 134 16.75 11.36 -8.68
C VAL A 134 16.84 10.95 -7.20
N GLY A 135 18.02 10.59 -6.71
CA GLY A 135 18.25 10.04 -5.37
C GLY A 135 18.42 8.53 -5.37
N GLU A 136 18.09 7.89 -4.25
CA GLU A 136 18.32 6.45 -4.05
C GLU A 136 17.02 5.74 -3.66
N LEU A 137 16.71 4.62 -4.31
CA LEU A 137 15.55 3.79 -3.99
C LEU A 137 15.96 2.33 -3.87
N VAL A 138 15.83 1.78 -2.67
CA VAL A 138 16.07 0.37 -2.37
C VAL A 138 14.73 -0.37 -2.28
N ALA A 139 14.60 -1.46 -3.03
CA ALA A 139 13.40 -2.27 -3.08
C ALA A 139 13.68 -3.71 -2.64
N ASN A 140 13.18 -4.09 -1.48
CA ASN A 140 13.38 -5.41 -0.89
C ASN A 140 12.16 -6.33 -1.05
N GLU A 141 12.39 -7.59 -1.41
CA GLU A 141 11.38 -8.66 -1.33
C GLU A 141 12.06 -9.96 -0.93
N LEU A 142 11.51 -10.66 0.06
CA LEU A 142 12.06 -11.94 0.55
C LEU A 142 11.74 -13.11 -0.38
N ASP A 143 10.49 -13.20 -0.85
CA ASP A 143 10.06 -14.32 -1.68
C ASP A 143 10.69 -14.25 -3.08
N LYS A 144 11.49 -15.26 -3.42
CA LYS A 144 12.26 -15.27 -4.67
C LYS A 144 11.39 -15.15 -5.92
N ILE A 145 10.22 -15.81 -5.96
CA ILE A 145 9.32 -15.77 -7.13
C ILE A 145 8.75 -14.35 -7.30
N ARG A 146 8.34 -13.74 -6.20
CA ARG A 146 7.85 -12.36 -6.17
C ARG A 146 8.97 -11.35 -6.46
N PHE A 147 10.21 -11.64 -6.05
CA PHE A 147 11.39 -10.85 -6.36
C PHE A 147 11.67 -10.82 -7.87
N GLU A 148 11.67 -11.97 -8.55
CA GLU A 148 11.84 -12.01 -10.02
C GLU A 148 10.75 -11.19 -10.74
N LYS A 149 9.51 -11.25 -10.25
CA LYS A 149 8.41 -10.44 -10.77
C LYS A 149 8.60 -8.94 -10.51
N LEU A 150 9.13 -8.58 -9.34
CA LEU A 150 9.50 -7.21 -9.01
C LEU A 150 10.57 -6.72 -9.98
N ALA A 151 11.68 -7.44 -10.13
CA ALA A 151 12.77 -7.11 -11.04
C ALA A 151 12.29 -6.89 -12.47
N HIS A 152 11.51 -7.84 -13.01
CA HIS A 152 10.89 -7.71 -14.32
C HIS A 152 10.06 -6.43 -14.46
N ASN A 153 9.23 -6.11 -13.47
CA ASN A 153 8.39 -4.91 -13.49
C ASN A 153 9.23 -3.62 -13.39
N MET A 154 10.30 -3.59 -12.59
CA MET A 154 11.16 -2.40 -12.46
C MET A 154 11.85 -2.07 -13.77
N LYS A 155 12.36 -3.09 -14.47
CA LYS A 155 12.88 -2.94 -15.83
C LYS A 155 11.81 -2.51 -16.83
N LEU A 156 10.64 -3.16 -16.86
CA LEU A 156 9.55 -2.83 -17.79
C LEU A 156 9.07 -1.38 -17.62
N LEU A 157 8.97 -0.92 -16.37
CA LEU A 157 8.51 0.42 -16.01
C LEU A 157 9.61 1.48 -16.11
N GLY A 158 10.84 1.10 -16.46
CA GLY A 158 11.98 2.01 -16.58
C GLY A 158 12.40 2.61 -15.23
N VAL A 159 12.15 1.89 -14.13
CA VAL A 159 12.67 2.25 -12.80
C VAL A 159 14.15 1.90 -12.74
N GLU A 160 14.48 0.68 -13.12
CA GLU A 160 15.86 0.23 -13.37
C GLU A 160 16.31 0.79 -14.72
N ASP A 161 17.35 1.62 -14.70
CA ASP A 161 17.86 2.34 -15.86
C ASP A 161 19.29 2.80 -15.56
N ASP A 162 20.22 2.28 -16.34
CA ASP A 162 21.65 2.46 -16.11
C ASP A 162 22.17 3.79 -16.68
N GLU A 163 21.31 4.61 -17.30
CA GLU A 163 21.73 5.82 -18.04
C GLU A 163 21.61 7.13 -17.25
N LYS A 164 21.09 7.11 -16.01
CA LYS A 164 20.92 8.33 -15.19
C LYS A 164 21.93 8.40 -14.06
N ASP A 165 22.88 9.33 -14.17
CA ASP A 165 23.95 9.53 -13.18
C ASP A 165 23.45 9.85 -11.75
N ASP A 166 22.27 10.49 -11.62
CA ASP A 166 21.71 10.90 -10.31
C ASP A 166 20.67 9.91 -9.74
N TRP A 167 20.57 8.68 -10.27
CA TRP A 167 19.58 7.69 -9.85
C TRP A 167 20.22 6.37 -9.45
N ASP A 168 20.17 6.05 -8.16
CA ASP A 168 20.60 4.76 -7.63
C ASP A 168 19.37 3.90 -7.30
N PHE A 169 19.21 2.77 -7.99
CA PHE A 169 18.14 1.83 -7.75
C PHE A 169 18.69 0.44 -7.44
N GLU A 170 18.40 -0.06 -6.24
CA GLU A 170 18.87 -1.36 -5.78
C GLU A 170 17.70 -2.32 -5.54
N LEU A 171 17.79 -3.52 -6.13
CA LEU A 171 16.93 -4.65 -5.81
C LEU A 171 17.60 -5.55 -4.79
N VAL A 172 16.91 -5.82 -3.68
CA VAL A 172 17.42 -6.65 -2.58
C VAL A 172 16.50 -7.85 -2.35
N ASN A 173 17.06 -9.06 -2.30
CA ASN A 173 16.34 -10.29 -1.98
C ASN A 173 16.74 -10.81 -0.59
N GLU A 174 16.40 -10.06 0.46
CA GLU A 174 16.79 -10.35 1.83
C GLU A 174 15.59 -10.47 2.77
N ASP A 175 15.82 -11.04 3.96
CA ASP A 175 14.84 -10.99 5.04
C ASP A 175 14.69 -9.53 5.53
N GLY A 176 13.54 -8.93 5.24
CA GLY A 176 13.22 -7.56 5.65
C GLY A 176 13.31 -7.34 7.16
N ILE A 177 13.24 -8.40 7.98
CA ILE A 177 13.46 -8.31 9.44
C ILE A 177 14.91 -7.91 9.76
N LYS A 178 15.87 -8.24 8.90
CA LYS A 178 17.31 -8.03 9.11
C LYS A 178 17.91 -6.90 8.28
N ILE A 179 17.14 -6.26 7.40
CA ILE A 179 17.68 -5.24 6.49
C ILE A 179 18.35 -4.07 7.23
N PHE A 180 17.93 -3.80 8.47
CA PHE A 180 18.54 -2.79 9.34
C PHE A 180 20.01 -3.05 9.66
N GLU A 181 20.48 -4.30 9.57
CA GLU A 181 21.89 -4.65 9.77
C GLU A 181 22.78 -4.02 8.68
N LYS A 182 22.24 -3.85 7.46
CA LYS A 182 22.93 -3.19 6.33
C LYS A 182 22.68 -1.69 6.29
N TYR A 183 21.46 -1.23 6.63
CA TYR A 183 21.03 0.16 6.43
C TYR A 183 20.57 0.89 7.69
N SER A 184 21.25 0.71 8.82
CA SER A 184 20.92 1.42 10.06
C SER A 184 21.04 2.94 9.92
N ASN A 185 19.99 3.68 10.31
CA ASN A 185 19.90 5.15 10.20
C ASN A 185 20.35 5.70 8.83
N TYR A 186 19.89 5.08 7.75
CA TYR A 186 20.39 5.35 6.40
C TYR A 186 19.37 6.00 5.46
N PHE A 187 18.08 5.77 5.66
CA PHE A 187 17.04 6.28 4.76
C PHE A 187 16.37 7.53 5.32
N ASP A 188 16.05 8.48 4.44
CA ASP A 188 15.22 9.64 4.75
C ASP A 188 13.75 9.22 4.86
N LYS A 189 13.34 8.22 4.07
CA LYS A 189 11.98 7.69 4.02
C LYS A 189 11.96 6.16 3.95
N VAL A 190 11.07 5.54 4.71
CA VAL A 190 10.84 4.10 4.66
C VAL A 190 9.35 3.83 4.47
N LEU A 191 9.02 2.99 3.50
CA LEU A 191 7.70 2.41 3.30
C LEU A 191 7.70 0.97 3.78
N LEU A 192 6.78 0.66 4.69
CA LEU A 192 6.44 -0.71 5.08
C LEU A 192 4.97 -0.96 4.77
N ASP A 193 4.69 -1.43 3.55
CA ASP A 193 3.39 -2.01 3.21
C ASP A 193 3.38 -3.49 3.58
N ALA A 194 3.01 -3.76 4.83
CA ALA A 194 3.35 -5.02 5.45
C ALA A 194 2.49 -6.20 4.94
N PRO A 195 3.09 -7.41 4.84
CA PRO A 195 2.31 -8.63 4.63
C PRO A 195 1.27 -8.76 5.74
N CYS A 196 0.02 -9.01 5.36
CA CYS A 196 -1.13 -8.98 6.26
C CYS A 196 -2.16 -10.04 5.90
N SER A 197 -3.18 -10.18 6.75
CA SER A 197 -4.32 -11.09 6.52
C SER A 197 -5.21 -10.74 5.31
N ALA A 198 -4.99 -9.57 4.69
CA ALA A 198 -5.62 -9.14 3.44
C ALA A 198 -7.17 -9.16 3.43
N GLU A 199 -7.80 -8.91 4.58
CA GLU A 199 -9.28 -8.94 4.72
C GLU A 199 -10.01 -7.99 3.74
N ALA A 200 -9.39 -6.88 3.32
CA ALA A 200 -10.00 -5.94 2.38
C ALA A 200 -9.94 -6.40 0.90
N ARG A 201 -9.22 -7.49 0.63
CA ARG A 201 -9.02 -8.08 -0.71
C ARG A 201 -9.88 -9.33 -0.93
N ILE A 202 -10.74 -9.68 0.02
CA ILE A 202 -11.70 -10.78 -0.11
C ILE A 202 -12.59 -10.55 -1.33
N ASP A 203 -12.73 -11.60 -2.14
CA ASP A 203 -13.67 -11.70 -3.25
C ASP A 203 -14.56 -12.92 -3.03
N LEU A 204 -15.86 -12.71 -2.86
CA LEU A 204 -16.83 -13.80 -2.65
C LEU A 204 -16.94 -14.74 -3.86
N ALA A 205 -16.48 -14.31 -5.05
CA ALA A 205 -16.39 -15.16 -6.23
C ALA A 205 -15.15 -16.08 -6.24
N ASP A 206 -14.10 -15.78 -5.45
CA ASP A 206 -12.91 -16.62 -5.30
C ASP A 206 -12.76 -17.10 -3.85
N ARG A 207 -13.20 -18.34 -3.59
CA ARG A 207 -13.11 -18.98 -2.27
C ARG A 207 -11.69 -18.97 -1.69
N ARG A 208 -10.64 -18.99 -2.54
CA ARG A 208 -9.24 -18.97 -2.07
C ARG A 208 -8.86 -17.65 -1.41
N SER A 209 -9.57 -16.57 -1.73
CA SER A 209 -9.30 -15.24 -1.16
C SER A 209 -9.64 -15.14 0.34
N TYR A 210 -10.46 -16.06 0.87
CA TYR A 210 -10.85 -16.06 2.28
C TYR A 210 -10.81 -17.45 2.95
N SER A 211 -10.48 -18.52 2.22
CA SER A 211 -10.41 -19.88 2.80
C SER A 211 -9.34 -20.04 3.87
N TYR A 212 -8.28 -19.23 3.81
CA TYR A 212 -7.20 -19.22 4.79
C TYR A 212 -7.45 -18.25 5.95
N TRP A 213 -8.55 -17.49 5.90
CA TRP A 213 -8.88 -16.54 6.94
C TRP A 213 -9.16 -17.27 8.26
N ASN A 214 -8.42 -16.92 9.29
CA ASN A 214 -8.66 -17.31 10.67
C ASN A 214 -7.88 -16.38 11.61
N GLU A 215 -8.27 -16.33 12.87
CA GLU A 215 -7.64 -15.44 13.86
C GLU A 215 -6.17 -15.78 14.15
N LYS A 216 -5.75 -17.04 13.96
CA LYS A 216 -4.33 -17.41 14.10
C LYS A 216 -3.51 -16.74 12.98
N ASN A 217 -4.00 -16.75 11.75
CA ASN A 217 -3.35 -16.07 10.63
C ASN A 217 -3.16 -14.57 10.89
N ILE A 218 -4.18 -13.89 11.46
CA ILE A 218 -4.10 -12.49 11.88
C ILE A 218 -2.97 -12.29 12.91
N LYS A 219 -2.91 -13.16 13.93
CA LYS A 219 -1.88 -13.10 14.99
C LYS A 219 -0.47 -13.36 14.45
N ASP A 220 -0.31 -14.32 13.55
CA ASP A 220 0.98 -14.65 12.94
C ASP A 220 1.52 -13.46 12.12
N HIS A 221 0.66 -12.83 11.31
CA HIS A 221 1.00 -11.62 10.57
C HIS A 221 1.30 -10.44 11.49
N ALA A 222 0.48 -10.21 12.52
CA ALA A 222 0.72 -9.17 13.51
C ALA A 222 2.07 -9.34 14.23
N PHE A 223 2.52 -10.57 14.48
CA PHE A 223 3.83 -10.85 15.08
C PHE A 223 4.98 -10.57 14.09
N LEU A 224 4.84 -10.98 12.82
CA LEU A 224 5.80 -10.67 11.77
C LEU A 224 5.94 -9.15 11.55
N GLN A 225 4.81 -8.44 11.52
CA GLN A 225 4.75 -6.99 11.31
C GLN A 225 5.54 -6.22 12.38
N LYS A 226 5.51 -6.64 13.66
CA LYS A 226 6.34 -6.04 14.72
C LYS A 226 7.83 -6.13 14.41
N LYS A 227 8.29 -7.28 13.90
CA LYS A 227 9.70 -7.48 13.52
C LYS A 227 10.09 -6.62 12.32
N LEU A 228 9.23 -6.54 11.31
CA LEU A 228 9.45 -5.67 10.15
C LEU A 228 9.42 -4.19 10.53
N LEU A 229 8.51 -3.78 11.42
CA LEU A 229 8.43 -2.41 11.94
C LEU A 229 9.67 -2.02 12.72
N PHE A 230 10.23 -2.93 13.54
CA PHE A 230 11.51 -2.70 14.21
C PHE A 230 12.62 -2.41 13.19
N SER A 231 12.71 -3.25 12.16
CA SER A 231 13.70 -3.11 11.09
C SER A 231 13.52 -1.78 10.35
N ALA A 232 12.31 -1.49 9.89
CA ALA A 232 11.95 -0.24 9.19
C ALA A 232 12.28 1.01 10.02
N TRP A 233 11.96 1.00 11.32
CA TRP A 233 12.25 2.10 12.23
C TRP A 233 13.77 2.32 12.44
N THR A 234 14.51 1.22 12.54
CA THR A 234 15.98 1.26 12.72
C THR A 234 16.69 1.72 11.45
N CYS A 235 16.13 1.43 10.28
CA CYS A 235 16.66 1.89 9.00
C CYS A 235 16.54 3.41 8.79
N LEU A 236 15.64 4.06 9.53
CA LEU A 236 15.29 5.46 9.34
C LEU A 236 16.28 6.39 10.05
N LYS A 237 16.80 7.41 9.34
CA LYS A 237 17.59 8.48 9.96
C LYS A 237 16.80 9.23 11.04
N PRO A 238 17.46 9.84 12.03
CA PRO A 238 16.85 10.92 12.80
C PRO A 238 16.25 11.97 11.86
N GLY A 239 15.04 12.44 12.16
CA GLY A 239 14.28 13.31 11.27
C GLY A 239 13.67 12.62 10.04
N GLY A 240 13.84 11.31 9.84
CA GLY A 240 13.22 10.59 8.71
C GLY A 240 11.73 10.34 8.88
N THR A 241 11.05 9.90 7.81
CA THR A 241 9.63 9.51 7.81
C THR A 241 9.41 8.03 7.51
N LEU A 242 8.66 7.34 8.37
CA LEU A 242 8.12 6.01 8.14
C LEU A 242 6.65 6.10 7.74
N VAL A 243 6.26 5.42 6.66
CA VAL A 243 4.86 5.07 6.41
C VAL A 243 4.66 3.57 6.59
N TYR A 244 3.74 3.22 7.47
CA TYR A 244 3.29 1.84 7.66
C TYR A 244 1.87 1.69 7.11
N SER A 245 1.62 0.60 6.39
CA SER A 245 0.29 0.33 5.85
C SER A 245 -0.03 -1.15 5.69
N THR A 246 -1.33 -1.45 5.61
CA THR A 246 -1.84 -2.81 5.34
C THR A 246 -3.18 -2.77 4.60
N CYS A 247 -3.54 -3.89 3.96
CA CYS A 247 -4.84 -4.12 3.32
C CYS A 247 -5.78 -5.02 4.14
N THR A 248 -5.71 -4.93 5.47
CA THR A 248 -6.57 -5.65 6.40
C THR A 248 -7.42 -4.69 7.25
N PHE A 249 -8.49 -5.21 7.85
CA PHE A 249 -9.29 -4.45 8.80
C PHE A 249 -8.86 -4.72 10.25
N ALA A 250 -8.12 -5.81 10.49
CA ALA A 250 -7.72 -6.30 11.79
C ALA A 250 -6.95 -5.26 12.64
N PRO A 251 -7.48 -4.84 13.80
CA PRO A 251 -6.78 -3.92 14.70
C PRO A 251 -5.49 -4.49 15.28
N GLU A 252 -5.36 -5.82 15.34
CA GLU A 252 -4.11 -6.51 15.70
C GLU A 252 -2.95 -6.18 14.74
N GLU A 253 -3.27 -5.96 13.47
CA GLU A 253 -2.33 -5.65 12.39
C GLU A 253 -2.30 -4.15 12.06
N ASN A 254 -3.04 -3.31 12.80
CA ASN A 254 -3.17 -1.88 12.53
C ASN A 254 -2.79 -1.09 13.78
N GLU A 255 -3.75 -0.61 14.56
CA GLU A 255 -3.51 0.24 15.71
C GLU A 255 -2.63 -0.43 16.77
N SER A 256 -2.78 -1.75 16.97
CA SER A 256 -1.96 -2.49 17.93
C SER A 256 -0.48 -2.48 17.57
N GLN A 257 -0.15 -2.36 16.29
CA GLN A 257 1.23 -2.23 15.82
C GLN A 257 1.81 -0.87 16.19
N ILE A 258 0.96 0.18 16.18
CA ILE A 258 1.37 1.55 16.50
C ILE A 258 1.55 1.71 18.00
N VAL A 259 0.67 1.12 18.80
CA VAL A 259 0.85 1.03 20.26
C VAL A 259 2.16 0.34 20.59
N TRP A 260 2.41 -0.83 20.00
CA TRP A 260 3.66 -1.56 20.24
C TRP A 260 4.90 -0.76 19.85
N LEU A 261 4.87 -0.07 18.71
CA LEU A 261 5.99 0.76 18.27
C LEU A 261 6.22 1.92 19.26
N LYS A 262 5.15 2.54 19.75
CA LYS A 262 5.21 3.63 20.73
C LYS A 262 5.68 3.17 22.12
N GLU A 263 5.30 1.97 22.56
CA GLU A 263 5.85 1.38 23.78
C GLU A 263 7.37 1.17 23.67
N LYS A 264 7.86 0.86 22.47
CA LYS A 264 9.28 0.59 22.21
C LYS A 264 10.12 1.85 21.96
N PHE A 265 9.55 2.87 21.30
CA PHE A 265 10.27 4.04 20.78
C PHE A 265 9.56 5.39 21.03
N GLY A 266 8.59 5.43 21.94
CA GLY A 266 7.62 6.54 22.07
C GLY A 266 8.22 7.94 22.23
N GLY A 267 9.37 8.05 22.88
CA GLY A 267 10.07 9.34 23.06
C GLY A 267 10.67 9.92 21.77
N GLU A 268 10.75 9.11 20.70
CA GLU A 268 11.42 9.46 19.45
C GLU A 268 10.45 9.49 18.26
N MET A 269 9.14 9.32 18.48
CA MET A 269 8.15 9.23 17.40
C MET A 269 7.04 10.27 17.51
N GLN A 270 6.68 10.84 16.37
CA GLN A 270 5.51 11.72 16.22
C GLN A 270 4.62 11.20 15.10
N ILE A 271 3.36 10.89 15.42
CA ILE A 271 2.36 10.54 14.40
C ILE A 271 1.88 11.82 13.72
N GLU A 272 2.00 11.85 12.40
CA GLU A 272 1.53 12.95 11.57
C GLU A 272 0.12 12.68 11.03
N LYS A 273 -0.71 13.72 10.99
CA LYS A 273 -2.08 13.62 10.48
C LYS A 273 -2.07 13.42 8.96
N ILE A 274 -2.86 12.46 8.49
CA ILE A 274 -3.01 12.19 7.05
C ILE A 274 -4.25 12.89 6.50
N GLU A 275 -4.04 13.87 5.63
CA GLU A 275 -5.09 14.62 4.95
C GLU A 275 -5.08 14.33 3.44
N ILE A 276 -5.92 13.39 3.03
CA ILE A 276 -6.24 13.16 1.63
C ILE A 276 -7.72 13.44 1.46
N ASN A 277 -8.02 14.48 0.69
CA ASN A 277 -9.39 14.91 0.40
C ASN A 277 -10.09 13.84 -0.45
N SER A 278 -11.42 13.74 -0.29
CA SER A 278 -12.27 12.83 -1.07
C SER A 278 -12.07 11.33 -0.85
N LEU A 279 -11.34 10.94 0.21
CA LEU A 279 -11.36 9.56 0.72
C LEU A 279 -12.34 9.45 1.90
N GLU A 280 -13.26 8.49 1.83
CA GLU A 280 -14.11 8.14 2.97
C GLU A 280 -13.27 7.37 4.00
N LYS A 281 -13.29 7.85 5.24
CA LYS A 281 -12.52 7.29 6.34
C LYS A 281 -13.46 6.73 7.40
N SER A 282 -13.15 5.57 7.94
CA SER A 282 -13.81 5.12 9.16
C SER A 282 -13.22 5.82 10.38
N ARG A 283 -13.96 5.79 11.49
CA ARG A 283 -13.36 6.13 12.79
C ARG A 283 -12.28 5.09 13.12
N ASN A 284 -11.22 5.54 13.78
CA ASN A 284 -10.28 4.62 14.42
C ASN A 284 -10.90 4.12 15.73
N LEU A 285 -10.50 2.92 16.16
CA LEU A 285 -10.97 2.36 17.41
C LEU A 285 -10.34 3.09 18.60
N SER A 286 -11.05 3.15 19.72
CA SER A 286 -10.50 3.61 21.01
C SER A 286 -9.85 2.50 21.80
N GLU A 287 -10.25 1.25 21.54
CA GLU A 287 -9.71 0.05 22.17
C GLU A 287 -9.98 -1.18 21.29
N TRP A 288 -9.18 -2.21 21.52
CA TRP A 288 -9.40 -3.53 20.94
C TRP A 288 -8.99 -4.60 21.93
N LYS A 289 -9.97 -5.39 22.39
CA LYS A 289 -9.79 -6.34 23.49
C LYS A 289 -9.19 -5.62 24.71
N ASP A 290 -8.06 -6.08 25.22
CA ASP A 290 -7.40 -5.50 26.40
C ASP A 290 -6.44 -4.33 26.07
N ILE A 291 -6.33 -3.94 24.79
CA ILE A 291 -5.42 -2.88 24.35
C ILE A 291 -6.21 -1.58 24.18
N LYS A 292 -5.83 -0.54 24.93
CA LYS A 292 -6.36 0.81 24.77
C LYS A 292 -5.52 1.59 23.76
N PHE A 293 -6.19 2.32 22.88
CA PHE A 293 -5.55 3.19 21.91
C PHE A 293 -5.60 4.63 22.39
N ASP A 294 -4.46 5.30 22.41
CA ASP A 294 -4.41 6.72 22.77
C ASP A 294 -4.99 7.59 21.64
N LYS A 295 -5.22 8.88 21.95
CA LYS A 295 -5.88 9.79 21.03
C LYS A 295 -5.10 10.06 19.73
N GLU A 296 -3.78 9.85 19.72
CA GLU A 296 -2.94 10.05 18.53
C GLU A 296 -3.28 9.05 17.43
N ILE A 297 -3.89 7.91 17.77
CA ILE A 297 -4.38 6.94 16.79
C ILE A 297 -5.40 7.54 15.82
N ASN A 298 -6.07 8.63 16.20
CA ASN A 298 -6.99 9.35 15.32
C ASN A 298 -6.30 10.07 14.15
N LYS A 299 -4.98 10.20 14.19
CA LYS A 299 -4.17 10.72 13.07
C LYS A 299 -3.91 9.65 12.00
N CYS A 300 -4.05 8.36 12.34
CA CYS A 300 -4.02 7.25 11.39
C CYS A 300 -5.24 7.30 10.46
N CYS A 301 -5.10 6.73 9.26
CA CYS A 301 -6.13 6.71 8.24
C CYS A 301 -6.61 5.28 7.98
N ARG A 302 -7.84 4.97 8.43
CA ARG A 302 -8.62 3.81 7.97
C ARG A 302 -9.50 4.21 6.79
N ILE A 303 -9.15 3.75 5.60
CA ILE A 303 -9.95 3.93 4.38
C ILE A 303 -11.13 2.97 4.44
N LEU A 304 -12.35 3.50 4.31
CA LEU A 304 -13.54 2.67 4.15
C LEU A 304 -13.65 2.27 2.67
N PRO A 305 -13.83 0.97 2.34
CA PRO A 305 -13.95 0.54 0.96
C PRO A 305 -15.23 1.05 0.31
N ASP A 306 -15.15 1.30 -0.99
CA ASP A 306 -16.30 1.52 -1.86
C ASP A 306 -16.20 0.66 -3.13
N LYS A 307 -16.91 1.05 -4.20
CA LYS A 307 -16.87 0.35 -5.49
C LYS A 307 -15.54 0.50 -6.25
N TYR A 308 -14.70 1.47 -5.91
CA TYR A 308 -13.45 1.83 -6.56
C TYR A 308 -12.21 1.53 -5.71
N ILE A 309 -12.28 1.73 -4.39
CA ILE A 309 -11.14 1.62 -3.47
C ILE A 309 -11.34 0.48 -2.46
N GLU A 310 -10.25 -0.23 -2.14
CA GLU A 310 -10.23 -1.20 -1.04
C GLU A 310 -10.13 -0.54 0.33
N GLY A 311 -10.52 -1.29 1.35
CA GLY A 311 -10.21 -0.97 2.72
C GLY A 311 -8.71 -1.00 2.93
N PHE A 312 -8.19 -0.05 3.70
CA PHE A 312 -6.76 0.08 3.90
C PHE A 312 -6.48 0.83 5.21
N PHE A 313 -5.35 0.52 5.84
CA PHE A 313 -4.84 1.27 6.97
C PHE A 313 -3.52 1.93 6.58
N VAL A 314 -3.35 3.21 6.92
CA VAL A 314 -2.11 3.96 6.70
C VAL A 314 -1.80 4.83 7.90
N VAL A 315 -0.55 4.85 8.33
CA VAL A 315 -0.02 5.80 9.31
C VAL A 315 1.28 6.42 8.80
N LYS A 316 1.49 7.69 9.12
CA LYS A 316 2.72 8.43 8.86
C LYS A 316 3.38 8.78 10.18
N ILE A 317 4.63 8.41 10.36
CA ILE A 317 5.38 8.58 11.60
C ILE A 317 6.70 9.30 11.28
N LYS A 318 6.94 10.41 11.97
CA LYS A 318 8.21 11.15 11.93
C LYS A 318 9.09 10.68 13.08
N LYS A 319 10.36 10.37 12.79
CA LYS A 319 11.38 10.12 13.80
C LYS A 319 11.97 11.45 14.27
N ALA A 320 12.16 11.60 15.56
CA ALA A 320 12.77 12.78 16.14
C ALA A 320 14.19 13.01 15.58
N THR A 321 14.62 14.27 15.56
CA THR A 321 15.98 14.69 15.17
C THR A 321 16.96 14.47 16.30
#